data_AF-A0A523TP14-F1
#
_entry.id   AF-A0A523TP14-F1
#
_cell.length_a   1.000
_cell.length_b   1.000
_cell.length_c   1.000
_cell.angle_alpha   90.00
_cell.angle_beta   90.00
_cell.angle_gamma   90.00
#
_symmetry.space_group_name_H-M   'P 1'
#
loop_
_entity.id
_entity.type
_entity.pdbx_description
1 polymer ?
#
loop_
_entity_poly.entity_id
_entity_poly.type
_entity_poly.pdbx_seq_one_letter_code
_entity_poly.pdbx_strand_id
1 'polypeptide(L)'
;MNYKIIKAFSVCILFLVSLFANMEQIDGQHNITQDSILSCTNFAASINKTTFFGNSEDGGLNHPLGGDPLSSHMFYYPANTEGYGCAFVGWLVDGYIKSIQGGMNDQGLCYDLTGIPDAPLNSHLNQTYSVDGTWILFDILRQNANVSEVIEFLKKVDFEGHVWFQWFFADVSGDMVIVSPNPAGELAFTRKEAGEDGFLTQTNFNRVTNDSEPGGFPCWRFDISTEMLGEINNEENLTFEAMDSVLEAVHFNKQGSFTGYSNAFDPKNQLLHLTFLAQFDDTVVINVTEELAISGETIVPMTDYFSQETIDNGLSYYKAFKARVIIVYLVLPITGIVILIISIILTIRYTIKKRRKKQKLKIFRRIQF
;
A
#
# COMPACT_ATOMS: atom_id res chain seq x y z
N MET A 1 40.00 -25.01 -29.23
CA MET A 1 39.32 -24.13 -28.26
C MET A 1 39.49 -24.82 -26.93
N ASN A 2 40.07 -24.17 -25.91
CA ASN A 2 40.28 -24.84 -24.64
C ASN A 2 38.89 -25.12 -24.05
N TYR A 3 38.52 -26.38 -23.90
CA TYR A 3 37.19 -26.81 -23.43
C TYR A 3 36.78 -26.07 -22.15
N LYS A 4 37.77 -25.67 -21.34
CA LYS A 4 37.65 -24.82 -20.15
C LYS A 4 36.96 -23.46 -20.40
N ILE A 5 37.19 -22.80 -21.53
CA ILE A 5 36.61 -21.46 -21.81
C ILE A 5 35.11 -21.58 -22.13
N ILE A 6 34.72 -22.61 -22.88
CA ILE A 6 33.30 -22.87 -23.18
C ILE A 6 32.56 -23.25 -21.90
N LYS A 7 33.18 -24.11 -21.08
CA LYS A 7 32.61 -24.54 -19.80
C LYS A 7 32.40 -23.35 -18.85
N ALA A 8 33.39 -22.46 -18.74
CA ALA A 8 33.28 -21.25 -17.93
C ALA A 8 32.15 -20.33 -18.43
N PHE A 9 31.99 -20.20 -19.74
CA PHE A 9 30.93 -19.37 -20.33
C PHE A 9 29.54 -19.95 -20.12
N SER A 10 29.36 -21.26 -20.29
CA SER A 10 28.10 -21.95 -19.98
C SER A 10 27.76 -21.86 -18.49
N VAL A 11 28.76 -21.90 -17.60
CA VAL A 11 28.55 -21.71 -16.15
C VAL A 11 28.14 -20.27 -15.83
N CYS A 12 28.76 -19.25 -16.44
CA CYS A 12 28.33 -17.86 -16.25
C CYS A 12 26.91 -17.60 -16.78
N ILE A 13 26.56 -18.18 -17.94
CA ILE A 13 25.19 -18.08 -18.47
C ILE A 13 24.21 -18.81 -17.56
N LEU A 14 24.52 -20.03 -17.10
CA LEU A 14 23.66 -20.75 -16.15
C LEU A 14 23.55 -20.02 -14.81
N PHE A 15 24.60 -19.35 -14.34
CA PHE A 15 24.59 -18.57 -13.12
C PHE A 15 23.75 -17.30 -13.26
N LEU A 16 23.89 -16.58 -14.38
CA LEU A 16 23.03 -15.44 -14.71
C LEU A 16 21.57 -15.89 -14.88
N VAL A 17 21.31 -16.97 -15.61
CA VAL A 17 19.97 -17.54 -15.77
C VAL A 17 19.43 -18.00 -14.42
N SER A 18 20.23 -18.55 -13.50
CA SER A 18 19.76 -18.89 -12.15
C SER A 18 19.52 -17.67 -11.27
N LEU A 19 20.27 -16.58 -11.46
CA LEU A 19 20.03 -15.30 -10.78
C LEU A 19 18.74 -14.65 -11.30
N PHE A 20 18.52 -14.67 -12.62
CA PHE A 20 17.28 -14.21 -13.24
C PHE A 20 16.09 -15.12 -12.90
N ALA A 21 16.28 -16.45 -12.87
CA ALA A 21 15.25 -17.40 -12.48
C ALA A 21 14.92 -17.34 -10.99
N ASN A 22 15.89 -17.05 -10.11
CA ASN A 22 15.62 -16.79 -8.69
C ASN A 22 15.00 -15.41 -8.47
N MET A 23 15.29 -14.42 -9.32
CA MET A 23 14.51 -13.18 -9.36
C MET A 23 13.09 -13.46 -9.82
N GLU A 24 12.87 -14.25 -10.86
CA GLU A 24 11.55 -14.74 -11.29
C GLU A 24 10.87 -15.65 -10.26
N GLN A 25 11.62 -16.33 -9.38
CA GLN A 25 11.04 -17.16 -8.31
C GLN A 25 10.69 -16.33 -7.07
N ILE A 26 11.26 -15.13 -6.94
CA ILE A 26 10.76 -14.04 -6.07
C ILE A 26 9.55 -13.34 -6.75
N ASP A 27 9.42 -13.48 -8.07
CA ASP A 27 8.37 -12.92 -8.95
C ASP A 27 7.39 -14.02 -9.44
N GLY A 28 7.33 -15.15 -8.73
CA GLY A 28 6.67 -16.37 -9.19
C GLY A 28 5.15 -16.20 -9.24
N GLN A 29 4.65 -15.90 -10.45
CA GLN A 29 3.33 -15.40 -10.80
C GLN A 29 3.11 -13.96 -10.35
N HIS A 30 3.29 -12.97 -11.22
CA HIS A 30 2.31 -11.93 -11.56
C HIS A 30 2.93 -11.07 -12.69
N ASN A 31 2.28 -11.00 -13.84
CA ASN A 31 2.71 -10.10 -14.91
C ASN A 31 2.60 -8.66 -14.39
N ILE A 32 3.74 -8.02 -14.17
CA ILE A 32 3.82 -6.59 -13.81
C ILE A 32 3.39 -5.77 -15.02
N THR A 33 2.09 -5.64 -15.23
CA THR A 33 1.48 -4.60 -16.06
C THR A 33 1.02 -3.47 -15.14
N GLN A 34 1.87 -2.46 -15.02
CA GLN A 34 1.56 -1.02 -15.04
C GLN A 34 0.43 -0.44 -14.15
N ASP A 35 0.12 -1.02 -12.98
CA ASP A 35 -0.54 -0.33 -11.85
C ASP A 35 0.08 -0.79 -10.50
N SER A 36 1.36 -0.49 -10.36
CA SER A 36 2.22 -0.94 -9.26
C SER A 36 1.65 -0.64 -7.86
N ILE A 37 1.20 -1.70 -7.19
CA ILE A 37 1.34 -1.97 -5.74
C ILE A 37 0.98 -0.76 -4.87
N LEU A 38 -0.30 -0.38 -4.85
CA LEU A 38 -0.90 0.18 -3.64
C LEU A 38 -1.12 -1.01 -2.72
N SER A 39 -0.39 -1.05 -1.61
CA SER A 39 -0.33 -2.18 -0.70
C SER A 39 -0.81 -1.67 0.66
N CYS A 40 -2.09 -1.44 0.92
CA CYS A 40 -2.52 -0.96 2.24
C CYS A 40 -3.12 -2.11 3.06
N THR A 41 -3.03 -2.03 4.39
CA THR A 41 -3.74 -2.96 5.29
C THR A 41 -4.55 -2.13 6.25
N ASN A 42 -5.86 -2.38 6.32
CA ASN A 42 -6.72 -1.77 7.32
C ASN A 42 -7.37 -2.85 8.16
N PHE A 43 -7.54 -2.59 9.45
CA PHE A 43 -8.26 -3.47 10.36
C PHE A 43 -9.08 -2.65 11.36
N ALA A 44 -10.12 -3.27 11.91
CA ALA A 44 -10.80 -2.74 13.09
C ALA A 44 -11.14 -3.90 14.02
N ALA A 45 -11.06 -3.67 15.32
CA ALA A 45 -11.45 -4.64 16.34
C ALA A 45 -12.31 -3.96 17.39
N SER A 46 -13.31 -4.69 17.87
CA SER A 46 -14.22 -4.25 18.91
C SER A 46 -14.45 -5.38 19.91
N ILE A 47 -14.27 -5.09 21.19
CA ILE A 47 -14.64 -5.96 22.30
C ILE A 47 -15.37 -5.12 23.35
N ASN A 48 -16.57 -5.54 23.73
CA ASN A 48 -17.50 -4.79 24.59
C ASN A 48 -17.79 -3.37 24.05
N LYS A 49 -17.17 -2.35 24.66
CA LYS A 49 -17.36 -0.92 24.35
C LYS A 49 -16.05 -0.24 23.96
N THR A 50 -15.07 -1.04 23.57
CA THR A 50 -13.74 -0.58 23.17
C THR A 50 -13.55 -0.98 21.72
N THR A 51 -13.23 0.01 20.90
CA THR A 51 -13.05 -0.14 19.45
C THR A 51 -11.72 0.49 19.09
N PHE A 52 -10.96 -0.13 18.20
CA PHE A 52 -9.82 0.47 17.54
C PHE A 52 -9.92 0.28 16.03
N PHE A 53 -9.37 1.24 15.28
CA PHE A 53 -9.29 1.20 13.83
C PHE A 53 -7.85 1.47 13.40
N GLY A 54 -7.21 0.58 12.66
CA GLY A 54 -5.81 0.68 12.25
C GLY A 54 -5.61 0.69 10.74
N ASN A 55 -4.60 1.42 10.29
CA ASN A 55 -4.14 1.47 8.90
C ASN A 55 -2.60 1.42 8.80
N SER A 56 -2.09 0.60 7.88
CA SER A 56 -0.73 0.68 7.32
C SER A 56 -0.79 1.18 5.88
N GLU A 57 -0.30 2.39 5.64
CA GLU A 57 -0.26 3.02 4.32
C GLU A 57 1.09 2.76 3.63
N ASP A 58 1.07 2.09 2.47
CA ASP A 58 2.29 1.78 1.74
C ASP A 58 2.47 2.64 0.49
N GLY A 59 3.66 3.25 0.37
CA GLY A 59 4.12 4.00 -0.79
C GLY A 59 4.87 3.14 -1.82
N GLY A 60 4.21 2.81 -2.93
CA GLY A 60 4.86 2.27 -4.13
C GLY A 60 5.54 3.34 -5.00
N LEU A 61 6.28 2.93 -6.05
CA LEU A 61 7.01 3.84 -6.95
C LEU A 61 6.15 4.92 -7.64
N ASN A 62 4.86 4.64 -7.87
CA ASN A 62 3.89 5.56 -8.47
C ASN A 62 2.97 6.22 -7.44
N HIS A 63 3.21 5.97 -6.15
CA HIS A 63 2.51 6.62 -5.05
C HIS A 63 3.21 7.93 -4.68
N PRO A 64 2.50 8.99 -4.25
CA PRO A 64 3.14 10.24 -3.81
C PRO A 64 4.20 10.02 -2.72
N LEU A 65 3.95 9.13 -1.77
CA LEU A 65 4.93 8.74 -0.74
C LEU A 65 6.19 8.09 -1.35
N GLY A 66 6.05 7.39 -2.47
CA GLY A 66 7.19 6.82 -3.20
C GLY A 66 8.05 7.84 -3.92
N GLY A 67 7.54 9.03 -4.21
CA GLY A 67 8.32 10.17 -4.69
C GLY A 67 8.94 10.93 -3.54
N ASP A 68 8.10 11.29 -2.57
CA ASP A 68 8.45 12.08 -1.40
C ASP A 68 7.79 11.51 -0.13
N PRO A 69 8.55 10.83 0.75
CA PRO A 69 8.02 10.28 1.99
C PRO A 69 7.58 11.36 2.99
N LEU A 70 7.91 12.63 2.74
CA LEU A 70 7.50 13.78 3.56
C LEU A 70 6.18 14.40 3.08
N SER A 71 5.58 13.86 2.02
CA SER A 71 4.33 14.39 1.47
C SER A 71 3.09 14.08 2.34
N SER A 72 3.21 13.25 3.37
CA SER A 72 2.13 12.96 4.33
C SER A 72 1.78 14.15 5.20
N HIS A 73 0.48 14.39 5.39
CA HIS A 73 -0.06 15.49 6.18
C HIS A 73 -1.27 15.04 6.99
N MET A 74 -1.50 15.75 8.10
CA MET A 74 -2.75 15.77 8.84
C MET A 74 -3.58 16.96 8.35
N PHE A 75 -4.88 16.75 8.17
CA PHE A 75 -5.83 17.81 7.81
C PHE A 75 -6.93 17.88 8.84
N TYR A 76 -7.09 19.03 9.50
CA TYR A 76 -8.11 19.23 10.51
C TYR A 76 -9.15 20.23 10.03
N TYR A 77 -10.40 19.81 10.10
CA TYR A 77 -11.58 20.58 9.73
C TYR A 77 -12.49 20.67 10.95
N PRO A 78 -12.48 21.79 11.71
CA PRO A 78 -13.34 21.94 12.87
C PRO A 78 -14.83 21.77 12.56
N ALA A 79 -15.61 21.37 13.57
CA ALA A 79 -17.05 21.28 13.45
C ALA A 79 -17.66 22.65 13.10
N ASN A 80 -18.70 22.66 12.28
CA ASN A 80 -19.46 23.86 11.98
C ASN A 80 -20.94 23.52 11.73
N THR A 81 -21.74 24.48 11.30
CA THR A 81 -23.18 24.27 11.05
C THR A 81 -23.49 23.28 9.94
N GLU A 82 -22.51 22.94 9.10
CA GLU A 82 -22.64 22.04 7.95
C GLU A 82 -22.14 20.62 8.25
N GLY A 83 -21.44 20.38 9.36
CA GLY A 83 -20.98 19.03 9.70
C GLY A 83 -20.02 18.90 10.88
N TYR A 84 -19.72 17.64 11.20
CA TYR A 84 -18.85 17.18 12.28
C TYR A 84 -17.39 17.59 12.08
N GLY A 85 -16.66 17.85 13.16
CA GLY A 85 -15.21 18.06 13.10
C GLY A 85 -14.51 16.81 12.58
N CYS A 86 -13.48 16.95 11.74
CA CYS A 86 -12.80 15.81 11.11
C CYS A 86 -11.29 15.99 11.09
N ALA A 87 -10.57 14.94 11.50
CA ALA A 87 -9.14 14.79 11.27
C ALA A 87 -8.93 13.76 10.16
N PHE A 88 -8.25 14.16 9.09
CA PHE A 88 -7.88 13.29 7.99
C PHE A 88 -6.37 13.07 7.96
N VAL A 89 -5.97 11.90 7.49
CA VAL A 89 -4.59 11.55 7.12
C VAL A 89 -4.55 11.41 5.61
N GLY A 90 -3.53 11.99 4.98
CA GLY A 90 -3.38 11.92 3.52
C GLY A 90 -2.10 12.58 3.05
N TRP A 91 -2.09 13.12 1.83
CA TRP A 91 -0.87 13.71 1.26
C TRP A 91 -1.13 14.88 0.32
N LEU A 92 -0.12 15.74 0.24
CA LEU A 92 -0.05 16.84 -0.71
C LEU A 92 0.82 16.47 -1.91
N VAL A 93 0.48 16.99 -3.09
CA VAL A 93 1.36 17.00 -4.26
C VAL A 93 1.39 18.41 -4.81
N ASP A 94 2.60 18.98 -4.94
CA ASP A 94 2.82 20.36 -5.40
C ASP A 94 2.01 21.42 -4.61
N GLY A 95 1.81 21.17 -3.31
CA GLY A 95 1.05 22.04 -2.40
C GLY A 95 -0.48 21.90 -2.47
N TYR A 96 -1.00 20.96 -3.26
CA TYR A 96 -2.43 20.68 -3.37
C TYR A 96 -2.80 19.36 -2.70
N ILE A 97 -3.98 19.31 -2.06
CA ILE A 97 -4.51 18.09 -1.45
C ILE A 97 -4.76 17.06 -2.55
N LYS A 98 -3.98 15.99 -2.54
CA LYS A 98 -4.06 14.94 -3.55
C LYS A 98 -4.89 13.75 -3.09
N SER A 99 -4.96 13.50 -1.77
CA SER A 99 -5.82 12.49 -1.16
C SER A 99 -6.08 12.83 0.31
N ILE A 100 -7.29 12.49 0.77
CA ILE A 100 -7.62 12.25 2.17
C ILE A 100 -7.88 10.75 2.33
N GLN A 101 -6.82 10.02 2.66
CA GLN A 101 -6.79 8.56 2.57
C GLN A 101 -7.63 7.89 3.66
N GLY A 102 -7.52 8.41 4.88
CA GLY A 102 -8.28 7.93 6.04
C GLY A 102 -8.55 9.08 7.02
N GLY A 103 -9.25 8.78 8.11
CA GLY A 103 -9.55 9.79 9.11
C GLY A 103 -10.55 9.35 10.17
N MET A 104 -10.82 10.28 11.08
CA MET A 104 -11.82 10.16 12.14
C MET A 104 -12.56 11.49 12.34
N ASN A 105 -13.86 11.43 12.58
CA ASN A 105 -14.63 12.61 12.99
C ASN A 105 -14.81 12.71 14.53
N ASP A 106 -15.32 13.85 14.98
CA ASP A 106 -15.59 14.14 16.40
C ASP A 106 -16.75 13.33 17.01
N GLN A 107 -17.41 12.48 16.21
CA GLN A 107 -18.36 11.46 16.68
C GLN A 107 -17.71 10.09 16.82
N GLY A 108 -16.45 9.95 16.40
CA GLY A 108 -15.67 8.72 16.41
C GLY A 108 -16.04 7.73 15.30
N LEU A 109 -16.51 8.22 14.16
CA LEU A 109 -16.54 7.45 12.91
C LEU A 109 -15.17 7.52 12.25
N CYS A 110 -14.55 6.35 12.06
CA CYS A 110 -13.27 6.18 11.38
C CYS A 110 -13.46 5.64 9.97
N TYR A 111 -12.53 5.95 9.05
CA TYR A 111 -12.43 5.28 7.77
C TYR A 111 -11.00 5.20 7.24
N ASP A 112 -10.79 4.27 6.30
CA ASP A 112 -9.64 4.25 5.40
C ASP A 112 -9.96 3.40 4.14
N LEU A 113 -9.05 3.38 3.18
CA LEU A 113 -9.21 2.71 1.89
C LEU A 113 -8.09 1.70 1.64
N THR A 114 -8.44 0.62 0.95
CA THR A 114 -7.45 -0.20 0.25
C THR A 114 -7.74 -0.19 -1.24
N GLY A 115 -6.70 -0.07 -2.05
CA GLY A 115 -6.80 -0.24 -3.50
C GLY A 115 -7.19 -1.68 -3.84
N ILE A 116 -8.14 -1.85 -4.75
CA ILE A 116 -8.58 -3.13 -5.30
C ILE A 116 -8.47 -3.07 -6.83
N PRO A 117 -8.58 -4.22 -7.52
CA PRO A 117 -8.69 -4.22 -8.96
C PRO A 117 -9.89 -3.40 -9.43
N ASP A 118 -9.70 -2.74 -10.57
CA ASP A 118 -10.74 -1.91 -11.16
C ASP A 118 -12.02 -2.72 -11.41
N ALA A 119 -13.13 -2.24 -10.84
CA ALA A 119 -14.41 -2.93 -10.84
C ALA A 119 -15.53 -1.99 -11.32
N PRO A 120 -16.36 -2.43 -12.29
CA PRO A 120 -17.45 -1.61 -12.79
C PRO A 120 -18.61 -1.55 -11.77
N LEU A 121 -19.26 -0.39 -11.70
CA LEU A 121 -20.51 -0.18 -10.96
C LEU A 121 -21.62 0.30 -11.90
N ASN A 122 -22.84 -0.18 -11.64
CA ASN A 122 -24.03 0.20 -12.38
C ASN A 122 -24.40 1.66 -12.08
N SER A 123 -24.96 2.33 -13.08
CA SER A 123 -25.58 3.65 -12.92
C SER A 123 -26.94 3.52 -12.25
N HIS A 124 -27.24 4.42 -11.32
CA HIS A 124 -28.51 4.48 -10.62
C HIS A 124 -29.08 5.89 -10.67
N LEU A 125 -29.54 6.31 -11.84
CA LEU A 125 -30.08 7.65 -12.17
C LEU A 125 -31.16 8.24 -11.22
N ASN A 126 -31.74 7.43 -10.32
CA ASN A 126 -32.69 7.88 -9.30
C ASN A 126 -32.02 8.26 -7.96
N GLN A 127 -30.71 8.11 -7.85
CA GLN A 127 -29.95 8.50 -6.66
C GLN A 127 -29.77 10.00 -6.60
N THR A 128 -29.72 10.52 -5.38
CA THR A 128 -29.92 11.95 -5.09
C THR A 128 -28.63 12.67 -4.73
N TYR A 129 -27.53 11.95 -4.60
CA TYR A 129 -26.22 12.51 -4.28
C TYR A 129 -25.33 12.50 -5.53
N SER A 130 -24.80 13.68 -5.87
CA SER A 130 -23.81 13.84 -6.93
C SER A 130 -22.44 14.08 -6.30
N VAL A 131 -21.45 13.30 -6.70
CA VAL A 131 -20.04 13.52 -6.32
C VAL A 131 -19.55 14.76 -7.07
N ASP A 132 -19.58 15.94 -6.43
CA ASP A 132 -19.39 17.24 -7.08
C ASP A 132 -17.93 17.71 -7.13
N GLY A 133 -17.00 16.76 -7.24
CA GLY A 133 -15.56 17.03 -7.29
C GLY A 133 -14.91 17.21 -5.92
N THR A 134 -15.69 17.19 -4.83
CA THR A 134 -15.17 16.87 -3.49
C THR A 134 -14.85 15.38 -3.39
N TRP A 135 -13.97 15.04 -2.44
CA TRP A 135 -13.78 13.66 -2.05
C TRP A 135 -15.03 13.21 -1.30
N ILE A 136 -15.80 12.27 -1.85
CA ILE A 136 -17.01 11.74 -1.18
C ILE A 136 -16.77 11.33 0.28
N LEU A 137 -15.55 10.93 0.60
CA LEU A 137 -15.13 10.54 1.95
C LEU A 137 -15.08 11.72 2.92
N PHE A 138 -14.77 12.92 2.43
CA PHE A 138 -14.91 14.16 3.17
C PHE A 138 -16.36 14.31 3.62
N ASP A 139 -17.30 14.20 2.69
CA ASP A 139 -18.74 14.34 2.96
C ASP A 139 -19.26 13.24 3.88
N ILE A 140 -18.80 12.00 3.69
CA ILE A 140 -19.16 10.88 4.57
C ILE A 140 -18.77 11.19 6.01
N LEU A 141 -17.52 11.60 6.27
CA LEU A 141 -17.08 11.88 7.64
C LEU A 141 -17.70 13.14 8.23
N ARG A 142 -17.97 14.15 7.40
CA ARG A 142 -18.59 15.40 7.83
C ARG A 142 -20.07 15.25 8.18
N GLN A 143 -20.78 14.31 7.54
CA GLN A 143 -22.25 14.23 7.61
C GLN A 143 -22.78 13.02 8.39
N ASN A 144 -21.94 12.04 8.70
CA ASN A 144 -22.37 10.79 9.34
C ASN A 144 -21.62 10.56 10.66
N ALA A 145 -22.34 10.16 11.71
CA ALA A 145 -21.78 9.92 13.04
C ALA A 145 -21.37 8.46 13.27
N ASN A 146 -21.90 7.52 12.48
CA ASN A 146 -21.75 6.08 12.71
C ASN A 146 -21.91 5.28 11.41
N VAL A 147 -21.52 4.01 11.45
CA VAL A 147 -21.53 3.07 10.32
C VAL A 147 -22.92 2.90 9.70
N SER A 148 -23.97 2.90 10.52
CA SER A 148 -25.34 2.77 10.00
C SER A 148 -25.74 3.98 9.15
N GLU A 149 -25.39 5.20 9.56
CA GLU A 149 -25.58 6.41 8.76
C GLU A 149 -24.77 6.38 7.46
N VAL A 150 -23.51 5.90 7.51
CA VAL A 150 -22.68 5.71 6.31
C VAL A 150 -23.36 4.79 5.29
N ILE A 151 -23.91 3.65 5.73
CA ILE A 151 -24.62 2.72 4.85
C ILE A 151 -25.83 3.40 4.19
N GLU A 152 -26.60 4.19 4.96
CA GLU A 152 -27.74 4.93 4.43
C GLU A 152 -27.33 6.09 3.51
N PHE A 153 -26.17 6.69 3.73
CA PHE A 153 -25.58 7.69 2.85
C PHE A 153 -25.18 7.06 1.51
N LEU A 154 -24.40 5.98 1.53
CA LEU A 154 -23.88 5.32 0.33
C LEU A 154 -24.99 4.78 -0.58
N LYS A 155 -26.14 4.38 -0.04
CA LYS A 155 -27.32 3.98 -0.83
C LYS A 155 -27.90 5.10 -1.69
N LYS A 156 -27.60 6.37 -1.38
CA LYS A 156 -28.09 7.56 -2.09
C LYS A 156 -27.14 8.05 -3.17
N VAL A 157 -25.97 7.43 -3.31
CA VAL A 157 -24.86 7.91 -4.15
C VAL A 157 -24.75 7.08 -5.42
N ASP A 158 -24.74 7.77 -6.57
CA ASP A 158 -24.46 7.17 -7.87
C ASP A 158 -22.96 7.10 -8.12
N PHE A 159 -22.43 5.89 -8.02
CA PHE A 159 -21.03 5.58 -8.25
C PHE A 159 -20.75 5.18 -9.70
N GLU A 160 -21.67 5.46 -10.64
CA GLU A 160 -21.54 5.12 -12.06
C GLU A 160 -20.09 5.19 -12.54
N GLY A 161 -19.63 4.08 -13.13
CA GLY A 161 -18.31 3.97 -13.70
C GLY A 161 -17.50 2.86 -13.05
N HIS A 162 -16.34 3.22 -12.54
CA HIS A 162 -15.28 2.30 -12.18
C HIS A 162 -14.70 2.66 -10.82
N VAL A 163 -14.62 1.68 -9.93
CA VAL A 163 -14.05 1.83 -8.59
C VAL A 163 -12.87 0.89 -8.44
N TRP A 164 -11.75 1.44 -7.99
CA TRP A 164 -10.47 0.75 -7.81
C TRP A 164 -10.04 0.76 -6.33
N PHE A 165 -10.99 0.96 -5.42
CA PHE A 165 -10.78 0.95 -3.98
C PHE A 165 -11.98 0.34 -3.25
N GLN A 166 -11.77 -0.11 -2.02
CA GLN A 166 -12.82 -0.50 -1.10
C GLN A 166 -12.68 0.29 0.18
N TRP A 167 -13.81 0.58 0.80
CA TRP A 167 -13.89 1.44 1.97
C TRP A 167 -14.06 0.61 3.22
N PHE A 168 -13.38 0.98 4.29
CA PHE A 168 -13.61 0.37 5.59
C PHE A 168 -13.95 1.44 6.62
N PHE A 169 -15.09 1.27 7.28
CA PHE A 169 -15.57 2.15 8.34
C PHE A 169 -15.70 1.37 9.66
N ALA A 170 -15.45 2.06 10.77
CA ALA A 170 -15.79 1.59 12.11
C ALA A 170 -16.21 2.78 12.99
N ASP A 171 -17.00 2.53 14.03
CA ASP A 171 -17.43 3.59 14.96
C ASP A 171 -17.30 3.24 16.45
N VAL A 172 -17.58 4.22 17.30
CA VAL A 172 -17.53 4.13 18.77
C VAL A 172 -18.39 3.01 19.37
N SER A 173 -19.41 2.53 18.65
CA SER A 173 -20.28 1.45 19.11
C SER A 173 -19.68 0.06 18.86
N GLY A 174 -18.59 -0.01 18.12
CA GLY A 174 -17.98 -1.26 17.68
C GLY A 174 -18.60 -1.81 16.40
N ASP A 175 -19.48 -1.07 15.74
CA ASP A 175 -19.98 -1.42 14.42
C ASP A 175 -18.89 -1.16 13.38
N MET A 176 -18.82 -2.01 12.37
CA MET A 176 -17.78 -1.93 11.35
C MET A 176 -18.22 -2.59 10.04
N VAL A 177 -17.89 -1.95 8.91
CA VAL A 177 -18.30 -2.39 7.58
C VAL A 177 -17.22 -2.15 6.54
N ILE A 178 -16.92 -3.17 5.75
CA ILE A 178 -16.15 -3.05 4.52
C ILE A 178 -17.13 -2.97 3.35
N VAL A 179 -17.01 -1.93 2.55
CA VAL A 179 -17.83 -1.67 1.36
C VAL A 179 -16.98 -1.92 0.12
N SER A 180 -17.38 -2.90 -0.68
CA SER A 180 -16.67 -3.29 -1.90
C SER A 180 -17.66 -3.45 -3.07
N PRO A 181 -17.24 -3.22 -4.31
CA PRO A 181 -18.05 -3.56 -5.48
C PRO A 181 -18.21 -5.09 -5.60
N ASN A 182 -19.39 -5.56 -5.99
CA ASN A 182 -19.67 -6.98 -6.20
C ASN A 182 -19.74 -7.33 -7.71
N PRO A 183 -19.75 -8.62 -8.10
CA PRO A 183 -19.81 -9.02 -9.52
C PRO A 183 -21.05 -8.56 -10.29
N ALA A 184 -22.12 -8.16 -9.59
CA ALA A 184 -23.34 -7.66 -10.21
C ALA A 184 -23.26 -6.15 -10.54
N GLY A 185 -22.15 -5.48 -10.22
CA GLY A 185 -21.98 -4.05 -10.40
C GLY A 185 -22.64 -3.21 -9.30
N GLU A 186 -22.86 -3.79 -8.12
CA GLU A 186 -23.50 -3.13 -6.98
C GLU A 186 -22.54 -3.04 -5.79
N LEU A 187 -22.79 -2.12 -4.87
CA LEU A 187 -22.09 -2.12 -3.59
C LEU A 187 -22.53 -3.31 -2.71
N ALA A 188 -21.56 -3.98 -2.11
CA ALA A 188 -21.77 -5.01 -1.10
C ALA A 188 -21.13 -4.59 0.22
N PHE A 189 -21.81 -4.94 1.31
CA PHE A 189 -21.49 -4.50 2.67
C PHE A 189 -21.09 -5.73 3.49
N THR A 190 -19.80 -5.93 3.71
CA THR A 190 -19.28 -6.94 4.64
C THR A 190 -19.23 -6.31 6.02
N ARG A 191 -20.27 -6.55 6.82
CA ARG A 191 -20.45 -5.93 8.14
C ARG A 191 -20.22 -6.95 9.24
N LYS A 192 -19.61 -6.53 10.34
CA LYS A 192 -19.57 -7.35 11.56
C LYS A 192 -20.99 -7.49 12.11
N GLU A 193 -21.30 -8.66 12.67
CA GLU A 193 -22.59 -8.86 13.34
C GLU A 193 -22.79 -7.82 14.46
N ALA A 194 -24.00 -7.26 14.50
CA ALA A 194 -24.31 -6.14 15.37
C ALA A 194 -24.38 -6.58 16.84
N GLY A 195 -23.67 -5.87 17.72
CA GLY A 195 -23.64 -6.17 19.16
C GLY A 195 -22.75 -7.35 19.56
N GLU A 196 -21.99 -7.94 18.62
CA GLU A 196 -21.03 -8.99 18.91
C GLU A 196 -19.60 -8.44 18.97
N ASP A 197 -18.75 -9.06 19.78
CA ASP A 197 -17.30 -8.83 19.74
C ASP A 197 -16.73 -9.37 18.43
N GLY A 198 -15.68 -8.75 17.92
CA GLY A 198 -15.00 -9.25 16.75
C GLY A 198 -14.19 -8.19 16.03
N PHE A 199 -13.67 -8.57 14.88
CA PHE A 199 -12.81 -7.74 14.06
C PHE A 199 -13.13 -7.94 12.58
N LEU A 200 -12.72 -6.96 11.77
CA LEU A 200 -12.65 -7.07 10.32
C LEU A 200 -11.27 -6.59 9.87
N THR A 201 -10.79 -7.18 8.78
CA THR A 201 -9.53 -6.81 8.14
C THR A 201 -9.73 -6.73 6.63
N GLN A 202 -9.00 -5.83 5.98
CA GLN A 202 -8.91 -5.73 4.53
C GLN A 202 -7.49 -5.40 4.09
N THR A 203 -7.13 -5.94 2.94
CA THR A 203 -5.92 -5.62 2.19
C THR A 203 -6.31 -5.40 0.72
N ASN A 204 -5.36 -5.40 -0.20
CA ASN A 204 -5.59 -4.96 -1.58
C ASN A 204 -6.31 -5.94 -2.52
N PHE A 205 -7.09 -6.87 -1.98
CA PHE A 205 -8.00 -7.70 -2.75
C PHE A 205 -9.44 -7.35 -2.39
N ASN A 206 -10.36 -7.47 -3.36
CA ASN A 206 -11.76 -7.19 -3.09
C ASN A 206 -12.34 -8.22 -2.11
N ARG A 207 -12.85 -7.76 -0.95
CA ARG A 207 -13.37 -8.64 0.11
C ARG A 207 -14.59 -9.47 -0.30
N VAL A 208 -15.30 -9.07 -1.34
CA VAL A 208 -16.46 -9.77 -1.91
C VAL A 208 -16.04 -10.70 -3.05
N THR A 209 -14.99 -10.34 -3.78
CA THR A 209 -14.45 -11.11 -4.92
C THR A 209 -12.95 -11.35 -4.76
N ASN A 210 -12.60 -12.37 -3.98
CA ASN A 210 -11.21 -12.68 -3.66
C ASN A 210 -10.34 -13.04 -4.89
N ASP A 211 -10.92 -13.35 -6.04
CA ASP A 211 -10.21 -13.76 -7.26
C ASP A 211 -9.64 -12.60 -8.10
N SER A 212 -9.46 -11.42 -7.49
CA SER A 212 -9.18 -10.18 -8.22
C SER A 212 -7.69 -9.77 -8.10
N GLU A 213 -6.96 -9.93 -9.21
CA GLU A 213 -5.60 -9.42 -9.49
C GLU A 213 -5.62 -7.90 -9.69
N PRO A 214 -4.63 -7.10 -9.19
CA PRO A 214 -3.31 -7.50 -8.71
C PRO A 214 -3.20 -7.76 -7.20
N GLY A 215 -4.33 -7.86 -6.49
CA GLY A 215 -4.42 -7.96 -5.04
C GLY A 215 -4.06 -9.30 -4.41
N GLY A 216 -3.91 -10.34 -5.24
CA GLY A 216 -3.50 -11.71 -4.88
C GLY A 216 -4.08 -12.21 -3.55
N PHE A 217 -5.25 -12.87 -3.59
CA PHE A 217 -5.66 -13.74 -2.48
C PHE A 217 -5.08 -15.14 -2.72
N PRO A 218 -4.40 -15.78 -1.75
CA PRO A 218 -4.21 -15.36 -0.35
C PRO A 218 -3.19 -14.23 -0.19
N CYS A 219 -3.47 -13.31 0.73
CA CYS A 219 -2.58 -12.20 1.09
C CYS A 219 -2.00 -12.44 2.48
N TRP A 220 -0.67 -12.55 2.60
CA TRP A 220 -0.01 -12.82 3.88
C TRP A 220 -0.29 -11.74 4.95
N ARG A 221 -0.48 -10.47 4.56
CA ARG A 221 -0.83 -9.38 5.49
C ARG A 221 -2.25 -9.50 6.03
N PHE A 222 -3.16 -10.01 5.20
CA PHE A 222 -4.51 -10.32 5.64
C PHE A 222 -4.48 -11.50 6.62
N ASP A 223 -3.72 -12.55 6.30
CA ASP A 223 -3.63 -13.74 7.14
C ASP A 223 -3.02 -13.40 8.51
N ILE A 224 -1.88 -12.68 8.55
CA ILE A 224 -1.21 -12.34 9.81
C ILE A 224 -2.02 -11.35 10.66
N SER A 225 -2.67 -10.35 10.05
CA SER A 225 -3.54 -9.45 10.82
C SER A 225 -4.77 -10.18 11.35
N THR A 226 -5.38 -11.07 10.55
CA THR A 226 -6.51 -11.92 11.01
C THR A 226 -6.10 -12.80 12.18
N GLU A 227 -4.93 -13.44 12.10
CA GLU A 227 -4.39 -14.28 13.16
C GLU A 227 -4.19 -13.49 14.45
N MET A 228 -3.44 -12.39 14.38
CA MET A 228 -3.13 -11.57 15.56
C MET A 228 -4.37 -10.92 16.18
N LEU A 229 -5.30 -10.41 15.36
CA LEU A 229 -6.55 -9.85 15.88
C LEU A 229 -7.44 -10.92 16.51
N GLY A 230 -7.41 -12.15 15.99
CA GLY A 230 -8.14 -13.29 16.55
C GLY A 230 -7.61 -13.78 17.90
N GLU A 231 -6.36 -13.44 18.25
CA GLU A 231 -5.78 -13.72 19.57
C GLU A 231 -6.25 -12.72 20.64
N ILE A 232 -6.75 -11.55 20.24
CA ILE A 232 -7.32 -10.53 21.14
C ILE A 232 -8.74 -10.96 21.52
N ASN A 233 -8.87 -11.59 22.69
CA ASN A 233 -10.12 -12.23 23.12
C ASN A 233 -10.79 -11.58 24.33
N ASN A 234 -10.27 -10.44 24.80
CA ASN A 234 -10.84 -9.67 25.90
C ASN A 234 -10.45 -8.19 25.79
N GLU A 235 -11.23 -7.34 26.47
CA GLU A 235 -11.08 -5.88 26.41
C GLU A 235 -9.74 -5.38 26.99
N GLU A 236 -9.13 -6.08 27.96
CA GLU A 236 -7.83 -5.69 28.52
C GLU A 236 -6.68 -5.89 27.52
N ASN A 237 -6.83 -6.82 26.58
CA ASN A 237 -5.86 -7.08 25.53
C ASN A 237 -6.07 -6.20 24.29
N LEU A 238 -7.26 -5.58 24.15
CA LEU A 238 -7.54 -4.65 23.06
C LEU A 238 -6.98 -3.27 23.41
N THR A 239 -5.71 -3.07 23.07
CA THR A 239 -4.89 -1.90 23.44
C THR A 239 -4.21 -1.31 22.20
N PHE A 240 -3.70 -0.08 22.32
CA PHE A 240 -2.89 0.52 21.25
C PHE A 240 -1.64 -0.30 20.96
N GLU A 241 -0.97 -0.83 21.98
CA GLU A 241 0.22 -1.66 21.80
C GLU A 241 -0.09 -2.93 21.01
N ALA A 242 -1.29 -3.51 21.17
CA ALA A 242 -1.75 -4.62 20.36
C ALA A 242 -2.00 -4.19 18.90
N MET A 243 -2.59 -3.01 18.68
CA MET A 243 -2.80 -2.47 17.33
C MET A 243 -1.46 -2.16 16.63
N ASP A 244 -0.52 -1.54 17.33
CA ASP A 244 0.84 -1.27 16.84
C ASP A 244 1.58 -2.56 16.52
N SER A 245 1.41 -3.61 17.32
CA SER A 245 1.98 -4.94 17.02
C SER A 245 1.42 -5.51 15.72
N VAL A 246 0.10 -5.37 15.47
CA VAL A 246 -0.51 -5.79 14.20
C VAL A 246 0.04 -4.96 13.04
N LEU A 247 0.13 -3.63 13.18
CA LEU A 247 0.67 -2.73 12.17
C LEU A 247 2.14 -3.03 11.86
N GLU A 248 2.95 -3.31 12.89
CA GLU A 248 4.33 -3.74 12.74
C GLU A 248 4.41 -5.08 12.02
N ALA A 249 3.53 -6.03 12.31
CA ALA A 249 3.54 -7.33 11.63
C ALA A 249 3.17 -7.23 10.14
N VAL A 250 2.29 -6.29 9.77
CA VAL A 250 1.84 -6.10 8.38
C VAL A 250 2.62 -5.04 7.60
N HIS A 251 3.56 -4.33 8.22
CA HIS A 251 4.34 -3.31 7.51
C HIS A 251 5.07 -3.93 6.31
N PHE A 252 5.24 -3.11 5.28
CA PHE A 252 5.83 -3.53 4.02
C PHE A 252 7.14 -2.81 3.77
N ASN A 253 8.11 -3.54 3.22
CA ASN A 253 9.41 -3.00 2.84
C ASN A 253 10.07 -3.79 1.70
N LYS A 254 9.23 -4.45 0.89
CA LYS A 254 9.63 -5.40 -0.15
C LYS A 254 9.09 -4.94 -1.51
N GLN A 255 9.53 -5.59 -2.59
CA GLN A 255 8.95 -5.44 -3.94
C GLN A 255 8.78 -4.00 -4.47
N GLY A 256 9.64 -3.07 -4.04
CA GLY A 256 9.55 -1.68 -4.51
C GLY A 256 8.42 -0.87 -3.87
N SER A 257 7.86 -1.31 -2.74
CA SER A 257 6.99 -0.52 -1.87
C SER A 257 7.50 -0.52 -0.42
N PHE A 258 7.07 0.46 0.37
CA PHE A 258 7.40 0.61 1.78
C PHE A 258 6.23 1.24 2.54
N THR A 259 6.08 0.94 3.83
CA THR A 259 5.10 1.63 4.68
C THR A 259 5.55 3.05 4.98
N GLY A 260 4.78 4.02 4.49
CA GLY A 260 5.04 5.45 4.62
C GLY A 260 4.66 5.98 6.00
N TYR A 261 3.51 5.54 6.49
CA TYR A 261 3.04 5.78 7.84
C TYR A 261 2.08 4.67 8.25
N SER A 262 1.85 4.56 9.55
CA SER A 262 0.78 3.75 10.11
C SER A 262 0.02 4.58 11.13
N ASN A 263 -1.27 4.32 11.27
CA ASN A 263 -2.08 4.95 12.29
C ASN A 263 -3.04 3.96 12.96
N ALA A 264 -3.36 4.22 14.22
CA ALA A 264 -4.44 3.58 14.95
C ALA A 264 -5.30 4.64 15.65
N PHE A 265 -6.61 4.62 15.40
CA PHE A 265 -7.57 5.47 16.06
C PHE A 265 -8.23 4.74 17.24
N ASP A 266 -8.34 5.45 18.36
CA ASP A 266 -9.30 5.15 19.43
C ASP A 266 -10.48 6.12 19.28
N PRO A 267 -11.56 5.70 18.59
CA PRO A 267 -12.72 6.55 18.33
C PRO A 267 -13.42 7.04 19.60
N LYS A 268 -13.35 6.27 20.68
CA LYS A 268 -14.04 6.61 21.93
C LYS A 268 -13.32 7.69 22.71
N ASN A 269 -11.99 7.62 22.77
CA ASN A 269 -11.16 8.60 23.46
C ASN A 269 -10.67 9.72 22.53
N GLN A 270 -11.02 9.68 21.24
CA GLN A 270 -10.63 10.67 20.24
C GLN A 270 -9.10 10.82 20.12
N LEU A 271 -8.40 9.69 20.16
CA LEU A 271 -6.95 9.62 20.07
C LEU A 271 -6.52 9.00 18.73
N LEU A 272 -5.43 9.51 18.20
CA LEU A 272 -4.73 8.98 17.03
C LEU A 272 -3.31 8.62 17.45
N HIS A 273 -2.97 7.34 17.38
CA HIS A 273 -1.59 6.87 17.42
C HIS A 273 -1.01 6.89 16.01
N LEU A 274 0.14 7.53 15.84
CA LEU A 274 0.73 7.74 14.53
C LEU A 274 2.19 7.30 14.54
N THR A 275 2.54 6.54 13.51
CA THR A 275 3.89 5.97 13.30
C THR A 275 4.43 6.46 11.98
N PHE A 276 5.62 7.04 11.99
CA PHE A 276 6.28 7.55 10.78
C PHE A 276 7.30 6.55 10.23
N LEU A 277 7.15 6.16 8.96
CA LEU A 277 8.09 5.29 8.22
C LEU A 277 8.42 3.97 8.93
N ALA A 278 7.39 3.30 9.47
CA ALA A 278 7.49 2.00 10.15
C ALA A 278 8.41 1.99 11.40
N GLN A 279 8.57 3.12 12.07
CA GLN A 279 9.32 3.25 13.33
C GLN A 279 8.40 3.05 14.54
N PHE A 280 7.96 1.80 14.75
CA PHE A 280 6.99 1.44 15.81
C PHE A 280 7.53 1.57 17.24
N ASP A 281 8.83 1.82 17.40
CA ASP A 281 9.46 2.16 18.68
C ASP A 281 9.34 3.65 19.05
N ASP A 282 8.84 4.48 18.13
CA ASP A 282 8.67 5.92 18.31
C ASP A 282 7.34 6.42 17.69
N THR A 283 6.25 6.12 18.40
CA THR A 283 4.88 6.51 18.05
C THR A 283 4.47 7.78 18.78
N VAL A 284 3.69 8.63 18.12
CA VAL A 284 3.11 9.84 18.73
C VAL A 284 1.61 9.65 18.96
N VAL A 285 1.11 10.21 20.07
CA VAL A 285 -0.32 10.20 20.39
C VAL A 285 -0.86 11.61 20.22
N ILE A 286 -1.85 11.74 19.34
CA ILE A 286 -2.49 13.00 19.00
C ILE A 286 -3.90 12.98 19.57
N ASN A 287 -4.27 14.02 20.35
CA ASN A 287 -5.64 14.24 20.78
C ASN A 287 -6.40 14.99 19.68
N VAL A 288 -7.26 14.28 18.95
CA VAL A 288 -8.01 14.83 17.82
C VAL A 288 -8.98 15.94 18.27
N THR A 289 -9.53 15.82 19.48
CA THR A 289 -10.41 16.88 20.03
C THR A 289 -9.65 18.18 20.26
N GLU A 290 -8.40 18.11 20.73
CA GLU A 290 -7.57 19.30 20.94
C GLU A 290 -7.19 19.97 19.62
N GLU A 291 -6.81 19.19 18.60
CA GLU A 291 -6.49 19.71 17.27
C GLU A 291 -7.72 20.37 16.60
N LEU A 292 -8.90 19.75 16.72
CA LEU A 292 -10.15 20.30 16.18
C LEU A 292 -10.65 21.54 16.93
N ALA A 293 -10.16 21.80 18.14
CA ALA A 293 -10.50 23.00 18.90
C ALA A 293 -9.75 24.26 18.40
N ILE A 294 -8.72 24.09 17.56
CA ILE A 294 -8.01 25.21 16.93
C ILE A 294 -8.96 25.93 15.95
N SER A 295 -8.94 27.26 15.95
CA SER A 295 -9.83 28.04 15.11
C SER A 295 -9.43 27.94 13.62
N GLY A 296 -10.31 27.39 12.80
CA GLY A 296 -10.16 27.30 11.36
C GLY A 296 -9.53 25.99 10.88
N GLU A 297 -9.56 25.78 9.57
CA GLU A 297 -8.97 24.60 8.93
C GLU A 297 -7.45 24.67 9.03
N THR A 298 -6.81 23.54 9.34
CA THR A 298 -5.35 23.45 9.45
C THR A 298 -4.82 22.26 8.66
N ILE A 299 -3.65 22.46 8.06
CA ILE A 299 -2.89 21.42 7.36
C ILE A 299 -1.52 21.36 8.04
N VAL A 300 -1.21 20.22 8.64
CA VAL A 300 0.00 20.02 9.43
C VAL A 300 0.86 18.95 8.75
N PRO A 301 2.11 19.26 8.36
CA PRO A 301 3.04 18.23 7.90
C PRO A 301 3.17 17.13 8.95
N MET A 302 3.11 15.87 8.50
CA MET A 302 3.17 14.73 9.44
C MET A 302 4.46 14.76 10.28
N THR A 303 5.55 15.28 9.72
CA THR A 303 6.84 15.44 10.41
C THR A 303 6.80 16.37 11.61
N ASP A 304 5.86 17.31 11.69
CA ASP A 304 5.83 18.30 12.78
C ASP A 304 5.48 17.65 14.13
N TYR A 305 4.93 16.43 14.11
CA TYR A 305 4.65 15.65 15.30
C TYR A 305 5.87 14.89 15.84
N PHE A 306 6.93 14.72 15.04
CA PHE A 306 8.05 13.84 15.36
C PHE A 306 9.33 14.61 15.67
N SER A 307 10.24 13.96 16.41
CA SER A 307 11.56 14.52 16.64
C SER A 307 12.40 14.55 15.36
N GLN A 308 13.38 15.44 15.28
CA GLN A 308 14.31 15.46 14.15
C GLN A 308 15.06 14.13 13.99
N GLU A 309 15.35 13.43 15.10
CA GLU A 309 15.98 12.11 15.08
C GLU A 309 15.09 11.07 14.39
N THR A 310 13.80 11.03 14.73
CA THR A 310 12.80 10.16 14.10
C THR A 310 12.69 10.43 12.60
N ILE A 311 12.68 11.71 12.22
CA ILE A 311 12.61 12.13 10.81
C ILE A 311 13.86 11.67 10.07
N ASP A 312 15.05 11.91 10.62
CA ASP A 312 16.32 11.56 10.00
C ASP A 312 16.50 10.04 9.87
N ASN A 313 16.08 9.28 10.88
CA ASN A 313 16.11 7.82 10.88
C ASN A 313 15.16 7.24 9.82
N GLY A 314 13.91 7.70 9.79
CA GLY A 314 12.94 7.30 8.77
C GLY A 314 13.39 7.64 7.35
N LEU A 315 13.92 8.85 7.13
CA LEU A 315 14.46 9.24 5.82
C LEU A 315 15.69 8.40 5.42
N SER A 316 16.52 8.01 6.39
CA SER A 316 17.65 7.11 6.14
C SER A 316 17.19 5.72 5.74
N TYR A 317 16.14 5.20 6.39
CA TYR A 317 15.48 3.95 6.03
C TYR A 317 14.90 4.01 4.60
N TYR A 318 14.15 5.07 4.27
CA TYR A 318 13.62 5.29 2.92
C TYR A 318 14.72 5.36 1.85
N LYS A 319 15.81 6.09 2.11
CA LYS A 319 16.96 6.17 1.19
C LYS A 319 17.60 4.81 0.95
N ALA A 320 17.75 4.00 2.00
CA ALA A 320 18.27 2.64 1.90
C ALA A 320 17.34 1.75 1.05
N PHE A 321 16.03 1.86 1.25
CA PHE A 321 15.02 1.20 0.41
C PHE A 321 15.15 1.63 -1.07
N LYS A 322 15.14 2.93 -1.39
CA LYS A 322 15.27 3.43 -2.77
C LYS A 322 16.56 2.96 -3.43
N ALA A 323 17.67 2.94 -2.70
CA ALA A 323 18.94 2.43 -3.19
C ALA A 323 18.85 0.94 -3.58
N ARG A 324 18.20 0.10 -2.75
CA ARG A 324 17.96 -1.32 -3.07
C ARG A 324 17.11 -1.48 -4.33
N VAL A 325 16.03 -0.70 -4.44
CA VAL A 325 15.16 -0.71 -5.62
C VAL A 325 15.95 -0.35 -6.89
N ILE A 326 16.74 0.73 -6.86
CA ILE A 326 17.58 1.12 -8.00
C ILE A 326 18.58 0.03 -8.36
N ILE A 327 19.22 -0.60 -7.37
CA ILE A 327 20.19 -1.67 -7.62
C ILE A 327 19.52 -2.86 -8.32
N VAL A 328 18.38 -3.32 -7.79
CA VAL A 328 17.69 -4.51 -8.27
C VAL A 328 17.07 -4.28 -9.65
N TYR A 329 16.36 -3.17 -9.84
CA TYR A 329 15.57 -2.95 -11.05
C TYR A 329 16.30 -2.22 -12.17
N LEU A 330 17.42 -1.54 -11.88
CA LEU A 330 18.16 -0.77 -12.89
C LEU A 330 19.61 -1.27 -13.05
N VAL A 331 20.38 -1.34 -11.96
CA VAL A 331 21.82 -1.65 -12.06
C VAL A 331 22.08 -3.09 -12.47
N LEU A 332 21.39 -4.06 -11.86
CA LEU A 332 21.59 -5.48 -12.17
C LEU A 332 21.20 -5.83 -13.63
N PRO A 333 20.03 -5.41 -14.15
CA PRO A 333 19.66 -5.67 -15.55
C PRO A 333 20.63 -5.03 -16.55
N ILE A 334 21.01 -3.76 -16.35
CA ILE A 334 21.97 -3.08 -17.23
C ILE A 334 23.31 -3.79 -17.23
N THR A 335 23.81 -4.17 -16.05
CA THR A 335 25.07 -4.92 -15.93
C THR A 335 24.98 -6.27 -16.64
N GLY A 336 23.86 -6.98 -16.50
CA GLY A 336 23.58 -8.23 -17.23
C GLY A 336 23.61 -8.05 -18.75
N ILE A 337 22.97 -6.99 -19.26
CA ILE A 337 22.97 -6.65 -20.70
C ILE A 337 24.39 -6.32 -21.19
N VAL A 338 25.15 -5.52 -20.44
CA VAL A 338 26.54 -5.18 -20.80
C VAL A 338 27.42 -6.43 -20.86
N ILE A 339 27.32 -7.32 -19.86
CA ILE A 339 28.04 -8.59 -19.83
C ILE A 339 27.66 -9.45 -21.04
N LEU A 340 26.37 -9.51 -21.39
CA LEU A 340 25.88 -10.24 -22.56
C LEU A 340 26.44 -9.68 -23.88
N ILE A 341 26.46 -8.35 -24.03
CA ILE A 341 27.00 -7.69 -25.24
C ILE A 341 28.51 -7.95 -25.38
N ILE A 342 29.29 -7.77 -24.30
CA ILE A 342 30.73 -8.05 -24.30
C ILE A 342 30.98 -9.51 -24.70
N SER A 343 30.19 -10.42 -24.12
CA SER A 343 30.22 -11.86 -24.39
C SER A 343 29.96 -12.20 -25.86
N ILE A 344 28.97 -11.54 -26.49
CA ILE A 344 28.69 -11.66 -27.93
C ILE A 344 29.86 -11.14 -28.77
N ILE A 345 30.39 -9.95 -28.46
CA ILE A 345 31.53 -9.34 -29.18
C ILE A 345 32.76 -10.25 -29.14
N LEU A 346 33.10 -10.80 -27.97
CA LEU A 346 34.23 -11.71 -27.80
C LEU A 346 34.03 -12.99 -28.62
N THR A 347 32.81 -13.53 -28.65
CA THR A 347 32.45 -14.72 -29.43
C THR A 347 32.56 -14.48 -30.94
N ILE A 348 32.09 -13.34 -31.43
CA ILE A 348 32.22 -12.91 -32.83
C ILE A 348 33.69 -12.77 -33.21
N ARG A 349 34.47 -12.03 -32.40
CA ARG A 349 35.93 -11.84 -32.61
C ARG A 349 36.67 -13.17 -32.67
N TYR A 350 36.36 -14.09 -31.76
CA TYR A 350 36.94 -15.42 -31.74
C TYR A 350 36.61 -16.20 -33.02
N THR A 351 35.35 -16.17 -33.45
CA THR A 351 34.87 -16.88 -34.65
C THR A 351 35.54 -16.34 -35.92
N ILE A 352 35.67 -15.02 -36.05
CA ILE A 352 36.39 -14.36 -37.16
C ILE A 352 37.86 -14.79 -37.17
N LYS A 353 38.55 -14.75 -36.02
CA LYS A 353 39.95 -15.18 -35.91
C LYS A 353 40.14 -16.65 -36.29
N LYS A 354 39.22 -17.53 -35.88
CA LYS A 354 39.24 -18.97 -36.23
C LYS A 354 39.01 -19.19 -37.74
N ARG A 355 38.08 -18.46 -38.36
CA ARG A 355 37.85 -18.52 -39.83
C ARG A 355 39.09 -18.06 -40.60
N ARG A 356 39.70 -16.93 -40.21
CA ARG A 356 40.96 -16.43 -40.81
C ARG A 356 42.11 -17.44 -40.69
N LYS A 357 42.28 -18.10 -39.53
CA LYS A 357 43.31 -19.15 -39.35
C LYS A 357 43.05 -20.37 -40.25
N LYS A 358 41.80 -20.82 -40.37
CA LYS A 358 41.43 -21.91 -41.30
C LYS A 358 41.67 -21.54 -42.77
N GLN A 359 41.35 -20.31 -43.17
CA GLN A 359 41.64 -19.82 -44.53
C GLN A 359 43.15 -19.78 -44.80
N LYS A 360 43.97 -19.26 -43.89
CA LYS A 360 45.44 -19.27 -44.02
C LYS A 360 46.00 -20.69 -44.15
N LEU A 361 45.51 -21.65 -43.36
CA LEU A 361 45.91 -23.06 -43.50
C LEU A 361 45.52 -23.67 -44.85
N LYS A 362 44.33 -23.35 -45.37
CA LYS A 362 43.88 -23.80 -46.69
C LYS A 362 44.76 -23.22 -47.82
N ILE A 363 45.15 -21.95 -47.73
CA ILE A 363 46.05 -21.30 -48.68
C ILE A 363 47.43 -21.96 -48.64
N PHE A 364 47.99 -22.16 -47.44
CA PHE A 364 49.32 -22.78 -47.27
C PHE A 364 49.37 -24.20 -47.86
N ARG A 365 48.30 -25.00 -47.65
CA ARG A 365 48.18 -26.34 -48.26
C ARG A 365 48.06 -26.31 -49.79
N ARG A 366 47.55 -25.24 -50.40
CA ARG A 366 47.48 -25.10 -51.87
C ARG A 366 48.81 -24.68 -52.51
N ILE A 367 49.78 -24.20 -51.73
CA ILE A 367 51.10 -23.76 -52.23
C ILE A 367 52.12 -24.91 -52.16
N GLN A 368 51.85 -25.98 -51.38
CA GLN A 368 52.73 -27.15 -51.24
C GLN A 368 52.38 -28.33 -52.18
N PHE A 369 51.38 -28.15 -53.05
CA PHE A 369 51.06 -29.02 -54.18
C PHE A 369 51.13 -28.16 -55.43
#